data_AF-A0A356TJ83-F1
#
_entry.id   AF-A0A356TJ83-F1
#
_cell.length_a   1.000
_cell.length_b   1.000
_cell.length_c   1.000
_cell.angle_alpha   90.00
_cell.angle_beta   90.00
_cell.angle_gamma   90.00
#
_symmetry.space_group_name_H-M   'P 1'
#
loop_
_entity.id
_entity.type
_entity.pdbx_description
1 polymer ?
#
loop_
_entity_poly.entity_id
_entity_poly.type
_entity_poly.pdbx_seq_one_letter_code
_entity_poly.pdbx_strand_id
1 'polypeptide(L)'
;MTSPRRALLCLSVPFLLLGACGSDAPCDPSDCAFGGADFRCPDDSACGGFSRVASCSAGGNSCNLECEASASCAGTCADSCNLSCDATDCTLLTGNSSSVVCTEGADCDVTCQGNSCSLSCQSGSSCDFTCEGESCSMSCAADASCRMRCPGDDGLQPVTEGRSC
;
A
#
# COMPACT_ATOMS: atom_id res chain seq x y z
N MET A 1 -18.84 -23.40 -74.67
CA MET A 1 -17.90 -22.30 -74.98
C MET A 1 -18.67 -21.01 -74.79
N THR A 2 -18.53 -20.41 -73.61
CA THR A 2 -19.48 -19.44 -73.07
C THR A 2 -18.69 -18.37 -72.32
N SER A 3 -18.58 -17.19 -72.92
CA SER A 3 -18.38 -15.93 -72.19
C SER A 3 -19.77 -15.48 -71.70
N PRO A 4 -19.91 -14.90 -70.49
CA PRO A 4 -19.59 -13.47 -70.36
C PRO A 4 -19.00 -13.04 -69.01
N ARG A 5 -18.23 -11.95 -69.09
CA ARG A 5 -17.89 -11.03 -68.01
C ARG A 5 -19.14 -10.62 -67.23
N ARG A 6 -19.12 -10.74 -65.91
CA ARG A 6 -20.09 -10.09 -65.01
C ARG A 6 -19.37 -9.28 -63.95
N ALA A 7 -19.63 -8.00 -64.00
CA ALA A 7 -19.37 -7.02 -62.96
C ALA A 7 -20.21 -7.34 -61.72
N LEU A 8 -19.59 -7.26 -60.54
CA LEU A 8 -20.26 -7.03 -59.26
C LEU A 8 -19.27 -6.19 -58.42
N LEU A 9 -19.51 -4.88 -58.37
CA LEU A 9 -20.24 -4.20 -57.28
C LEU A 9 -19.43 -4.17 -55.98
N CYS A 10 -18.63 -3.11 -55.86
CA CYS A 10 -18.17 -2.58 -54.58
C CYS A 10 -19.39 -2.23 -53.73
N LEU A 11 -19.70 -3.06 -52.74
CA LEU A 11 -20.55 -2.69 -51.62
C LEU A 11 -19.65 -2.49 -50.41
N SER A 12 -19.48 -1.23 -50.02
CA SER A 12 -18.87 -0.79 -48.78
C SER A 12 -19.68 -1.31 -47.59
N VAL A 13 -19.14 -2.32 -46.88
CA VAL A 13 -19.65 -2.75 -45.58
C VAL A 13 -18.93 -1.94 -44.51
N PRO A 14 -19.64 -1.14 -43.68
CA PRO A 14 -19.02 -0.52 -42.53
C PRO A 14 -18.67 -1.63 -41.53
N PHE A 15 -17.38 -1.73 -41.24
CA PHE A 15 -16.78 -2.57 -40.24
C PHE A 15 -17.34 -2.19 -38.86
N LEU A 16 -18.44 -2.82 -38.44
CA LEU A 16 -18.86 -2.88 -37.04
C LEU A 16 -17.97 -3.91 -36.32
N LEU A 17 -16.73 -3.52 -36.07
CA LEU A 17 -15.90 -4.12 -35.02
C LEU A 17 -16.33 -3.46 -33.70
N LEU A 18 -17.39 -3.95 -33.06
CA LEU A 18 -17.46 -3.88 -31.61
C LEU A 18 -16.45 -4.90 -31.10
N GLY A 19 -15.23 -4.42 -30.86
CA GLY A 19 -14.23 -5.13 -30.10
C GLY A 19 -14.76 -5.41 -28.71
N ALA A 20 -14.91 -6.69 -28.39
CA ALA A 20 -14.79 -7.15 -27.02
C ALA A 20 -13.37 -6.82 -26.56
N CYS A 21 -13.19 -5.82 -25.69
CA CYS A 21 -12.03 -5.81 -24.80
C CYS A 21 -12.44 -6.59 -23.55
N GLY A 22 -11.92 -7.82 -23.43
CA GLY A 22 -11.77 -8.45 -22.13
C GLY A 22 -10.66 -7.70 -21.41
N SER A 23 -11.02 -6.90 -20.41
CA SER A 23 -10.11 -6.03 -19.67
C SER A 23 -9.35 -6.81 -18.61
N ASP A 24 -8.54 -7.79 -19.03
CA ASP A 24 -7.52 -8.43 -18.20
C ASP A 24 -6.12 -7.87 -18.55
N ALA A 25 -6.06 -6.58 -18.90
CA ALA A 25 -4.79 -5.90 -19.10
C ALA A 25 -4.24 -5.52 -17.71
N PRO A 26 -3.00 -5.90 -17.35
CA PRO A 26 -2.37 -5.41 -16.14
C PRO A 26 -2.27 -3.89 -16.23
N CYS A 27 -2.71 -3.20 -15.18
CA CYS A 27 -2.66 -1.74 -15.09
C CYS A 27 -1.21 -1.27 -15.30
N ASP A 28 -0.98 -0.41 -16.28
CA ASP A 28 0.34 0.20 -16.46
C ASP A 28 0.55 1.24 -15.33
N PRO A 29 1.65 1.19 -14.58
CA PRO A 29 1.89 2.11 -13.45
C PRO A 29 1.94 3.58 -13.86
N SER A 30 2.06 3.86 -15.16
CA SER A 30 2.05 5.21 -15.73
C SER A 30 0.65 5.86 -15.74
N ASP A 31 -0.42 5.07 -15.63
CA ASP A 31 -1.82 5.56 -15.63
C ASP A 31 -2.33 5.91 -14.21
N CYS A 32 -1.55 5.62 -13.17
CA CYS A 32 -1.82 6.06 -11.81
C CYS A 32 -1.46 7.55 -11.67
N ALA A 33 -2.44 8.43 -11.85
CA ALA A 33 -2.25 9.86 -11.68
C ALA A 33 -2.07 10.23 -10.19
N PHE A 34 -0.97 10.91 -9.87
CA PHE A 34 -0.76 11.57 -8.57
C PHE A 34 -1.66 12.81 -8.45
N GLY A 35 -2.93 12.58 -8.15
CA GLY A 35 -3.97 13.60 -8.00
C GLY A 35 -4.30 13.91 -6.55
N GLY A 36 -3.33 14.33 -5.73
CA GLY A 36 -3.58 14.70 -4.34
C GLY A 36 -3.65 13.52 -3.37
N ALA A 37 -4.36 13.72 -2.25
CA ALA A 37 -4.35 12.88 -1.06
C ALA A 37 -4.95 11.47 -1.19
N ASP A 38 -5.47 11.13 -2.36
CA ASP A 38 -6.16 9.87 -2.61
C ASP A 38 -5.53 9.20 -3.84
N PHE A 39 -4.98 8.01 -3.67
CA PHE A 39 -4.61 7.16 -4.79
C PHE A 39 -5.89 6.52 -5.35
N ARG A 40 -6.50 7.16 -6.35
CA ARG A 40 -7.69 6.61 -7.03
C ARG A 40 -7.26 5.89 -8.31
N CYS A 41 -7.33 4.56 -8.30
CA CYS A 41 -7.39 3.81 -9.57
C CYS A 41 -8.68 4.31 -10.30
N PRO A 42 -8.60 4.76 -11.56
CA PRO A 42 -9.68 5.52 -12.24
C PRO A 42 -10.99 4.73 -12.46
N ASP A 43 -10.95 3.43 -12.27
CA ASP A 43 -12.10 2.56 -12.22
C ASP A 43 -12.04 1.86 -10.86
N ASP A 44 -13.16 1.73 -10.13
CA ASP A 44 -13.31 1.05 -8.82
C ASP A 44 -12.82 -0.42 -8.77
N SER A 45 -12.06 -0.86 -9.76
CA SER A 45 -11.22 -2.04 -9.77
C SER A 45 -10.09 -1.83 -8.76
N ALA A 46 -10.13 -2.62 -7.69
CA ALA A 46 -8.95 -2.90 -6.87
C ALA A 46 -7.76 -3.13 -7.81
N CYS A 47 -6.69 -2.34 -7.66
CA CYS A 47 -5.44 -2.53 -8.37
C CYS A 47 -4.92 -3.96 -8.02
N GLY A 48 -5.31 -4.94 -8.84
CA GLY A 48 -5.19 -6.36 -8.57
C GLY A 48 -3.75 -6.79 -8.71
N GLY A 49 -3.13 -7.16 -7.58
CA GLY A 49 -1.78 -7.71 -7.55
C GLY A 49 -0.65 -6.69 -7.42
N PHE A 50 -0.95 -5.40 -7.22
CA PHE A 50 0.06 -4.38 -6.97
C PHE A 50 -0.19 -3.66 -5.65
N SER A 51 0.92 -3.33 -4.99
CA SER A 51 1.04 -2.59 -3.74
C SER A 51 -0.05 -1.52 -3.61
N ARG A 52 -1.00 -1.70 -2.68
CA ARG A 52 -1.98 -0.65 -2.41
C ARG A 52 -1.23 0.49 -1.73
N VAL A 53 -0.98 1.57 -2.47
CA VAL A 53 -0.42 2.80 -1.93
C VAL A 53 -1.55 3.60 -1.28
N ALA A 54 -1.85 3.31 -0.02
CA ALA A 54 -2.87 4.02 0.71
C ALA A 54 -2.22 5.27 1.34
N SER A 55 -2.42 6.42 0.72
CA SER A 55 -1.89 7.71 1.18
C SER A 55 -3.00 8.49 1.87
N CYS A 56 -2.66 9.13 2.99
CA CYS A 56 -3.51 10.11 3.66
C CYS A 56 -2.74 11.44 3.71
N SER A 57 -3.05 12.38 2.82
CA SER A 57 -2.47 13.73 2.86
C SER A 57 -3.48 14.83 3.16
N ALA A 58 -3.14 15.65 4.16
CA ALA A 58 -3.56 17.03 4.37
C ALA A 58 -5.07 17.38 4.25
N GLY A 59 -5.78 17.26 5.38
CA GLY A 59 -7.06 17.95 5.59
C GLY A 59 -7.83 17.51 6.83
N GLY A 60 -7.61 16.26 7.29
CA GLY A 60 -8.19 15.72 8.51
C GLY A 60 -7.13 15.50 9.58
N ASN A 61 -7.44 15.88 10.82
CA ASN A 61 -6.52 15.73 11.97
C ASN A 61 -6.23 14.26 12.34
N SER A 62 -6.89 13.28 11.72
CA SER A 62 -6.69 11.85 11.95
C SER A 62 -7.09 11.02 10.73
N CYS A 63 -6.22 10.11 10.24
CA CYS A 63 -6.54 9.12 9.21
C CYS A 63 -6.62 7.71 9.80
N ASN A 64 -7.49 6.84 9.25
CA ASN A 64 -7.45 5.41 9.52
C ASN A 64 -7.05 4.69 8.23
N LEU A 65 -5.96 3.92 8.27
CA LEU A 65 -5.49 3.12 7.14
C LEU A 65 -5.67 1.65 7.46
N GLU A 66 -6.40 0.93 6.60
CA GLU A 66 -6.57 -0.51 6.73
C GLU A 66 -5.99 -1.17 5.48
N CYS A 67 -4.87 -1.85 5.68
CA CYS A 67 -4.23 -2.66 4.66
C CYS A 67 -4.77 -4.08 4.78
N GLU A 68 -5.80 -4.40 3.99
CA GLU A 68 -6.31 -5.77 3.91
C GLU A 68 -5.22 -6.75 3.46
N ALA A 69 -5.43 -8.04 3.74
CA ALA A 69 -4.59 -9.20 3.42
C ALA A 69 -4.29 -9.34 1.92
N SER A 70 -3.52 -8.39 1.40
CA SER A 70 -2.95 -8.31 0.08
C SER A 70 -1.46 -8.58 0.20
N ALA A 71 -0.82 -8.98 -0.91
CA ALA A 71 0.58 -9.36 -0.87
C ALA A 71 1.50 -8.22 -0.39
N SER A 72 1.12 -6.95 -0.64
CA SER A 72 1.92 -5.80 -0.21
C SER A 72 1.05 -4.56 -0.03
N CYS A 73 1.24 -3.83 1.07
CA CYS A 73 0.64 -2.53 1.33
C CYS A 73 1.74 -1.49 1.54
N ALA A 74 1.60 -0.32 0.93
CA ALA A 74 2.49 0.80 1.19
C ALA A 74 1.66 2.03 1.53
N GLY A 75 2.14 2.93 2.38
CA GLY A 75 1.33 4.07 2.76
C GLY A 75 2.09 5.19 3.43
N THR A 76 1.54 6.39 3.33
CA THR A 76 2.09 7.58 3.99
C THR A 76 1.01 8.30 4.78
N CYS A 77 1.30 8.61 6.03
CA CYS A 77 0.47 9.41 6.92
C CYS A 77 1.20 10.71 7.29
N ALA A 78 0.52 11.86 7.16
CA ALA A 78 1.15 13.17 7.41
C ALA A 78 1.17 13.62 8.89
N ASP A 79 0.05 13.54 9.61
CA ASP A 79 -0.08 14.12 10.95
C ASP A 79 -0.41 13.10 12.02
N SER A 80 -1.64 12.57 12.01
CA SER A 80 -2.01 11.51 12.94
C SER A 80 -2.77 10.41 12.26
N CYS A 81 -2.35 9.15 12.48
CA CYS A 81 -3.04 8.03 11.86
C CYS A 81 -3.09 6.81 12.75
N ASN A 82 -4.18 6.07 12.59
CA ASN A 82 -4.31 4.72 13.09
C ASN A 82 -4.20 3.77 11.89
N LEU A 83 -3.30 2.80 11.94
CA LEU A 83 -3.03 1.88 10.84
C LEU A 83 -3.17 0.45 11.32
N SER A 84 -3.93 -0.36 10.60
CA SER A 84 -3.97 -1.82 10.74
C SER A 84 -3.35 -2.45 9.49
N CYS A 85 -2.31 -3.25 9.69
CA CYS A 85 -1.68 -4.02 8.64
C CYS A 85 -2.02 -5.50 8.80
N ASP A 86 -2.87 -5.98 7.89
CA ASP A 86 -3.20 -7.39 7.71
C ASP A 86 -2.50 -8.02 6.49
N ALA A 87 -1.71 -7.23 5.76
CA ALA A 87 -0.94 -7.66 4.59
C ALA A 87 0.35 -8.41 4.96
N THR A 88 0.86 -9.21 4.02
CA THR A 88 2.14 -9.92 4.20
C THR A 88 3.30 -8.95 4.29
N ASP A 89 3.37 -7.95 3.41
CA ASP A 89 4.42 -6.92 3.44
C ASP A 89 3.79 -5.53 3.59
N CYS A 90 4.07 -4.81 4.69
CA CYS A 90 3.59 -3.45 4.94
C CYS A 90 4.74 -2.46 5.06
N THR A 91 4.80 -1.48 4.19
CA THR A 91 5.78 -0.38 4.27
C THR A 91 5.07 0.95 4.53
N LEU A 92 5.23 1.49 5.73
CA LEU A 92 4.45 2.64 6.18
C LEU A 92 5.38 3.79 6.61
N LEU A 93 5.10 4.99 6.11
CA LEU A 93 5.74 6.22 6.54
C LEU A 93 4.74 7.05 7.34
N THR A 94 4.97 7.25 8.64
CA THR A 94 4.05 7.95 9.51
C THR A 94 4.55 9.31 9.96
N GLY A 95 3.60 10.20 10.20
CA GLY A 95 3.80 11.57 10.64
C GLY A 95 3.91 11.72 12.14
N ASN A 96 3.42 12.84 12.66
CA ASN A 96 3.64 13.33 14.02
C ASN A 96 3.21 12.34 15.12
N SER A 97 2.01 11.78 15.01
CA SER A 97 1.43 10.90 16.03
C SER A 97 0.70 9.72 15.43
N SER A 98 1.27 8.52 15.44
CA SER A 98 0.65 7.36 14.80
C SER A 98 0.59 6.12 15.67
N SER A 99 -0.46 5.34 15.48
CA SER A 99 -0.64 4.02 16.09
C SER A 99 -0.75 3.00 14.99
N VAL A 100 0.23 2.10 14.92
CA VAL A 100 0.32 1.06 13.90
C VAL A 100 0.19 -0.29 14.58
N VAL A 101 -0.68 -1.14 14.03
CA VAL A 101 -0.89 -2.51 14.48
C VAL A 101 -0.54 -3.43 13.32
N CYS A 102 0.43 -4.32 13.55
CA CYS A 102 0.83 -5.37 12.63
C CYS A 102 0.24 -6.68 13.12
N THR A 103 -0.67 -7.25 12.34
CA THR A 103 -1.37 -8.46 12.73
C THR A 103 -0.48 -9.70 12.61
N GLU A 104 -1.02 -10.84 13.05
CA GLU A 104 -0.30 -12.11 13.06
C GLU A 104 0.23 -12.47 11.67
N GLY A 105 1.53 -12.75 11.59
CA GLY A 105 2.20 -13.16 10.35
C GLY A 105 2.48 -12.05 9.33
N ALA A 106 2.27 -10.77 9.69
CA ALA A 106 2.61 -9.63 8.83
C ALA A 106 4.10 -9.24 8.98
N ASP A 107 4.73 -8.85 7.88
CA ASP A 107 6.05 -8.21 7.84
C ASP A 107 5.86 -6.69 7.68
N CYS A 108 6.12 -5.95 8.75
CA CYS A 108 5.94 -4.51 8.82
C CYS A 108 7.26 -3.77 8.87
N ASP A 109 7.46 -2.86 7.92
CA ASP A 109 8.49 -1.83 7.93
C ASP A 109 7.82 -0.47 8.13
N VAL A 110 8.05 0.13 9.31
CA VAL A 110 7.39 1.38 9.71
C VAL A 110 8.45 2.43 10.02
N THR A 111 8.37 3.56 9.34
CA THR A 111 9.20 4.73 9.63
C THR A 111 8.33 5.85 10.19
N CYS A 112 8.55 6.21 11.44
CA CYS A 112 7.92 7.36 12.08
C CYS A 112 8.83 8.58 12.06
N GLN A 113 8.40 9.62 11.37
CA GLN A 113 9.06 10.94 11.34
C GLN A 113 8.59 11.85 12.49
N GLY A 114 7.51 11.46 13.17
CA GLY A 114 6.89 12.22 14.23
C GLY A 114 7.46 11.99 15.61
N ASN A 115 6.94 12.76 16.57
CA ASN A 115 7.38 12.68 17.94
C ASN A 115 6.68 11.57 18.74
N SER A 116 5.49 11.12 18.35
CA SER A 116 4.64 10.26 19.19
C SER A 116 4.07 9.06 18.45
N CYS A 117 4.92 8.07 18.16
CA CYS A 117 4.49 6.87 17.44
C CYS A 117 4.45 5.63 18.33
N SER A 118 3.49 4.77 18.04
CA SER A 118 3.28 3.50 18.73
C SER A 118 3.13 2.39 17.69
N LEU A 119 3.94 1.34 17.81
CA LEU A 119 3.85 0.13 16.99
C LEU A 119 3.53 -1.07 17.87
N SER A 120 2.51 -1.84 17.49
CA SER A 120 2.14 -3.09 18.16
C SER A 120 2.27 -4.26 17.19
N CYS A 121 3.12 -5.22 17.54
CA CYS A 121 3.42 -6.38 16.72
C CYS A 121 2.84 -7.63 17.36
N GLN A 122 1.91 -8.29 16.67
CA GLN A 122 1.27 -9.52 17.13
C GLN A 122 2.19 -10.73 16.92
N SER A 123 1.87 -11.88 17.53
CA SER A 123 2.70 -13.09 17.42
C SER A 123 2.95 -13.48 15.96
N GLY A 124 4.16 -13.99 15.67
CA GLY A 124 4.53 -14.42 14.33
C GLY A 124 4.77 -13.31 13.31
N SER A 125 4.59 -12.03 13.66
CA SER A 125 4.92 -10.89 12.80
C SER A 125 6.42 -10.57 12.84
N SER A 126 6.95 -9.98 11.76
CA SER A 126 8.26 -9.32 11.76
C SER A 126 8.03 -7.81 11.71
N CYS A 127 8.65 -7.07 12.62
CA CYS A 127 8.45 -5.64 12.71
C CYS A 127 9.76 -4.88 12.77
N ASP A 128 10.02 -4.07 11.75
CA ASP A 128 11.08 -3.09 11.73
C ASP A 128 10.49 -1.70 11.96
N PHE A 129 10.93 -1.03 13.02
CA PHE A 129 10.44 0.29 13.37
C PHE A 129 11.58 1.28 13.46
N THR A 130 11.56 2.26 12.58
CA THR A 130 12.49 3.39 12.61
C THR A 130 11.79 4.58 13.21
N CYS A 131 12.26 5.05 14.36
CA CYS A 131 11.79 6.26 14.99
C CYS A 131 12.81 7.39 14.82
N GLU A 132 12.38 8.50 14.24
CA GLU A 132 13.18 9.72 14.13
C GLU A 132 12.86 10.75 15.23
N GLY A 133 11.74 10.57 15.95
CA GLY A 133 11.32 11.46 17.04
C GLY A 133 11.72 11.01 18.44
N GLU A 134 11.26 11.77 19.44
CA GLU A 134 11.69 11.62 20.83
C GLU A 134 10.78 10.75 21.71
N SER A 135 9.60 10.33 21.23
CA SER A 135 8.65 9.55 22.04
C SER A 135 7.98 8.45 21.22
N CYS A 136 8.79 7.46 20.84
CA CYS A 136 8.31 6.28 20.14
C CYS A 136 8.20 5.09 21.08
N SER A 137 7.17 4.27 20.88
CA SER A 137 6.95 3.06 21.64
C SER A 137 6.71 1.88 20.71
N MET A 138 7.27 0.74 21.05
CA MET A 138 7.04 -0.53 20.39
C MET A 138 6.62 -1.54 21.43
N SER A 139 5.55 -2.28 21.14
CA SER A 139 5.12 -3.46 21.88
C SER A 139 5.32 -4.69 20.99
N CYS A 140 6.02 -5.68 21.52
CA CYS A 140 6.35 -6.89 20.76
C CYS A 140 5.75 -8.12 21.46
N ALA A 141 4.96 -8.91 20.73
CA ALA A 141 4.50 -10.21 21.22
C ALA A 141 5.68 -11.20 21.35
N ALA A 142 5.55 -12.19 22.23
CA ALA A 142 6.63 -13.12 22.58
C ALA A 142 7.18 -13.93 21.38
N ASP A 143 6.34 -14.20 20.39
CA ASP A 143 6.71 -14.96 19.18
C ASP A 143 6.92 -14.05 17.94
N ALA A 144 7.01 -12.73 18.14
CA ALA A 144 7.25 -11.77 17.07
C ALA A 144 8.74 -11.41 16.97
N SER A 145 9.19 -11.11 15.75
CA SER A 145 10.57 -10.64 15.50
C SER A 145 10.57 -9.12 15.37
N CYS A 146 10.76 -8.41 16.49
CA CYS A 146 10.73 -6.95 16.49
C CYS A 146 12.14 -6.36 16.53
N ARG A 147 12.36 -5.32 15.72
CA ARG A 147 13.57 -4.50 15.73
C ARG A 147 13.21 -3.02 15.69
N MET A 148 13.84 -2.23 16.53
CA MET A 148 13.60 -0.79 16.63
C MET A 148 14.90 -0.01 16.50
N ARG A 149 14.89 1.07 15.73
CA ARG A 149 15.95 2.08 15.66
C ARG A 149 15.43 3.37 16.30
N CYS A 150 16.09 3.80 17.37
CA CYS A 150 15.88 5.10 17.99
C CYS A 150 16.86 6.15 17.44
N PRO A 151 16.59 7.45 17.64
CA PRO A 151 17.58 8.49 17.34
C PRO A 151 18.89 8.24 18.09
N GLY A 152 20.00 8.18 17.35
CA GLY A 152 21.33 7.92 17.90
C GLY A 152 21.75 6.44 17.92
N ASP A 153 20.87 5.50 17.59
CA ASP A 153 21.25 4.11 17.36
C ASP A 153 22.00 3.97 16.01
N ASP A 154 23.05 3.15 15.96
CA ASP A 154 23.78 2.82 14.73
C ASP A 154 22.98 1.94 13.74
N GLY A 155 21.79 1.48 14.14
CA GLY A 155 20.92 0.62 13.33
C GLY A 155 19.78 -0.02 14.13
N LEU A 156 18.98 -0.84 13.46
CA LEU A 156 17.87 -1.60 14.05
C LEU A 156 18.36 -2.56 15.15
N GLN A 157 17.87 -2.39 16.37
CA GLN A 157 18.18 -3.25 17.52
C GLN A 157 17.01 -4.18 17.84
N PRO A 158 17.24 -5.45 18.22
CA PRO A 158 16.17 -6.39 18.57
C PRO A 158 15.40 -5.98 19.84
N VAL A 159 14.10 -6.28 19.88
CA VAL A 159 13.17 -5.98 20.98
C VAL A 159 12.36 -7.23 21.32
N THR A 160 12.31 -7.64 22.59
CA THR A 160 11.66 -8.89 23.03
C THR A 160 10.30 -8.75 23.70
N GLU A 161 9.98 -7.59 24.30
CA GLU A 161 8.69 -7.38 25.01
C GLU A 161 8.14 -5.97 24.73
N GLY A 162 9.04 -5.00 24.61
CA GLY A 162 8.74 -3.65 24.16
C GLY A 162 9.96 -2.76 24.34
N ARG A 163 9.99 -1.64 23.63
CA ARG A 163 11.05 -0.63 23.73
C ARG A 163 10.45 0.74 23.49
N SER A 164 10.99 1.73 24.17
CA SER A 164 10.72 3.14 23.87
C SER A 164 12.01 3.89 23.56
N CYS A 165 11.89 4.82 22.62
CA CYS A 165 12.71 6.01 22.50
C CYS A 165 11.90 7.10 23.22
#